data_AF-X1BD63-F1
#
_entry.id   AF-X1BD63-F1
#
_cell.length_a   1.000
_cell.length_b   1.000
_cell.length_c   1.000
_cell.angle_alpha   90.00
_cell.angle_beta   90.00
_cell.angle_gamma   90.00
#
_symmetry.space_group_name_H-M   'P 1'
#
loop_
_entity.id
_entity.type
_entity.pdbx_description
1 polymer ?
#
loop_
_entity_poly.entity_id
_entity_poly.type
_entity_poly.pdbx_seq_one_letter_code
_entity_poly.pdbx_strand_id
1 'polypeptide(L)'
;MKSKDHFKRPVSNKRVGINDKFWGRYIGLVKNVVIPYQWDALNDRIPDAELSHVIENFKIAAGLSQGEFYGNVFQDSDLAKWLEAVGFSLAVNPNPELEKRA
;
A
#
# COMPACT_ATOMS: atom_id res chain seq x y z
N MET A 1 -5.50 -27.08 -38.41
CA MET A 1 -5.48 -25.82 -37.65
C MET A 1 -5.51 -26.17 -36.17
N LYS A 2 -4.39 -26.09 -35.43
CA LYS A 2 -4.37 -26.46 -34.00
C LYS A 2 -4.94 -25.30 -33.17
N SER A 3 -5.96 -25.58 -32.35
CA SER A 3 -6.57 -24.63 -31.41
C SER A 3 -5.51 -24.03 -30.48
N LYS A 4 -5.55 -22.71 -30.32
CA LYS A 4 -4.65 -21.92 -29.46
C LYS A 4 -5.17 -21.76 -28.01
N ASP A 5 -6.03 -22.65 -27.52
CA ASP A 5 -6.66 -22.49 -26.20
C ASP A 5 -5.95 -23.26 -25.08
N HIS A 6 -4.70 -22.90 -24.79
CA HIS A 6 -3.98 -23.38 -23.59
C HIS A 6 -3.37 -22.23 -22.78
N PHE A 7 -4.04 -21.08 -22.69
CA PHE A 7 -3.63 -20.04 -21.76
C PHE A 7 -4.13 -20.35 -20.35
N LYS A 8 -3.21 -20.76 -19.47
CA LYS A 8 -3.45 -20.86 -18.02
C LYS A 8 -3.87 -19.47 -17.52
N ARG A 9 -5.09 -19.35 -16.99
CA ARG A 9 -5.62 -18.09 -16.44
C ARG A 9 -5.20 -17.94 -14.97
N PRO A 10 -4.74 -16.76 -14.52
CA PRO A 10 -4.50 -16.51 -13.11
C PRO A 10 -5.78 -16.70 -12.28
N VAL A 11 -5.62 -17.25 -11.08
CA VAL A 11 -6.72 -17.31 -10.10
C VAL A 11 -6.74 -16.00 -9.33
N SER A 12 -7.90 -15.33 -9.29
CA SER A 12 -8.08 -14.11 -8.49
C SER A 12 -7.78 -14.38 -7.01
N ASN A 13 -7.02 -13.48 -6.38
CA ASN A 13 -6.74 -13.48 -4.95
C ASN A 13 -8.00 -13.46 -4.07
N LYS A 14 -9.11 -12.85 -4.54
CA LYS A 14 -10.41 -12.88 -3.83
C LYS A 14 -10.98 -14.30 -3.66
N ARG A 15 -10.47 -15.28 -4.42
CA ARG A 15 -10.89 -16.68 -4.37
C ARG A 15 -9.87 -17.59 -3.70
N VAL A 16 -8.82 -17.05 -3.10
CA VAL A 16 -7.73 -17.82 -2.48
C VAL A 16 -7.54 -17.37 -1.04
N GLY A 17 -7.68 -18.31 -0.10
CA GLY A 17 -7.34 -18.12 1.30
C GLY A 17 -6.04 -18.83 1.66
N ILE A 18 -5.07 -18.09 2.20
CA ILE A 18 -3.77 -18.63 2.65
C ILE A 18 -3.80 -18.72 4.18
N ASN A 19 -3.90 -19.94 4.70
CA ASN A 19 -4.10 -20.20 6.13
C ASN A 19 -2.98 -21.05 6.75
N ASP A 20 -1.84 -21.21 6.06
CA ASP A 20 -0.71 -21.95 6.60
C ASP A 20 0.12 -21.09 7.57
N LYS A 21 0.98 -21.74 8.34
CA LYS A 21 1.81 -21.08 9.36
C LYS A 21 2.89 -20.19 8.76
N PHE A 22 3.41 -20.52 7.58
CA PHE A 22 4.54 -19.81 7.00
C PHE A 22 4.07 -18.51 6.35
N TRP A 23 3.18 -18.58 5.36
CA TRP A 23 2.73 -17.36 4.67
C TRP A 23 1.72 -16.55 5.47
N GLY A 24 0.87 -17.20 6.26
CA GLY A 24 -0.06 -16.51 7.15
C GLY A 24 0.64 -15.55 8.11
N ARG A 25 1.84 -15.91 8.59
CA ARG A 25 2.69 -15.03 9.42
C ARG A 25 3.08 -13.75 8.67
N TYR A 26 3.54 -13.85 7.43
CA TYR A 26 3.98 -12.70 6.64
C TYR A 26 2.81 -11.80 6.23
N ILE A 27 1.69 -12.40 5.81
CA ILE A 27 0.47 -11.64 5.48
C ILE A 27 -0.01 -10.87 6.71
N GLY A 28 -0.03 -11.51 7.88
CA GLY A 28 -0.36 -10.86 9.16
C GLY A 28 0.61 -9.74 9.52
N LEU A 29 1.92 -9.94 9.34
CA LEU A 29 2.93 -8.91 9.59
C LEU A 29 2.73 -7.68 8.68
N VAL A 30 2.50 -7.89 7.39
CA VAL A 30 2.28 -6.80 6.44
C VAL A 30 1.04 -6.01 6.82
N LYS A 31 -0.08 -6.69 7.04
CA LYS A 31 -1.36 -6.06 7.40
C LYS A 31 -1.28 -5.28 8.72
N ASN A 32 -0.72 -5.91 9.77
CA ASN A 32 -0.85 -5.41 11.14
C ASN A 32 0.29 -4.49 11.57
N VAL A 33 1.44 -4.52 10.87
CA VAL A 33 2.65 -3.78 11.27
C VAL A 33 3.17 -2.93 10.13
N VAL A 34 3.45 -3.52 8.97
CA VAL A 34 4.13 -2.80 7.87
C VAL A 34 3.27 -1.69 7.30
N ILE A 35 2.02 -1.98 6.91
CA ILE A 35 1.10 -0.97 6.33
C ILE A 35 0.84 0.19 7.31
N PRO A 36 0.51 -0.05 8.61
CA PRO A 36 0.35 1.03 9.57
C PRO A 36 1.62 1.86 9.77
N TYR A 37 2.78 1.22 9.94
CA TYR A 37 4.05 1.93 10.13
C TYR A 37 4.40 2.80 8.91
N GLN A 38 4.24 2.27 7.70
CA GLN A 38 4.49 3.04 6.47
C GLN A 38 3.52 4.21 6.32
N TRP A 39 2.28 4.09 6.77
CA TRP A 39 1.34 5.21 6.78
C TRP A 39 1.85 6.35 7.67
N ASP A 40 2.34 6.02 8.87
CA ASP A 40 2.92 7.01 9.77
C ASP A 40 4.21 7.62 9.18
N ALA A 41 5.04 6.83 8.51
CA ALA A 41 6.23 7.32 7.80
C ALA A 41 5.86 8.32 6.69
N LEU A 42 4.90 7.97 5.83
CA LEU A 42 4.44 8.83 4.72
C LEU A 42 3.83 10.16 5.20
N ASN A 43 3.35 10.18 6.45
CA ASN A 43 2.78 11.35 7.12
C ASN A 43 3.74 12.05 8.09
N ASP A 44 5.03 11.67 8.10
CA ASP A 44 6.06 12.26 8.97
C ASP A 44 5.74 12.14 10.48
N ARG A 45 5.09 11.05 10.91
CA ARG A 45 4.65 10.83 12.30
C ARG A 45 5.57 9.94 13.13
N ILE A 46 6.71 9.52 12.57
CA ILE A 46 7.68 8.67 13.25
C ILE A 46 8.76 9.57 13.86
N PRO A 47 8.89 9.62 15.21
CA PRO A 47 9.94 10.40 15.86
C PRO A 47 11.33 9.94 15.42
N ASP A 48 12.25 10.89 15.25
CA ASP A 48 13.66 10.67 14.91
C ASP A 48 13.94 9.95 13.57
N ALA A 49 12.91 9.76 12.75
CA ALA A 49 13.07 9.30 11.37
C ALA A 49 13.31 10.49 10.43
N GLU A 50 14.01 10.25 9.32
CA GLU A 50 14.06 11.22 8.22
C GLU A 50 12.64 11.47 7.69
N LEU A 51 12.34 12.74 7.40
CA LEU A 51 11.05 13.13 6.84
C LEU A 51 10.85 12.43 5.48
N SER A 52 9.66 11.86 5.30
CA SER A 52 9.16 11.45 4.00
C SER A 52 8.65 12.65 3.24
N HIS A 53 7.73 13.43 3.81
CA HIS A 53 7.04 14.56 3.16
C HIS A 53 6.13 14.18 1.98
N VAL A 54 5.87 12.89 1.73
CA VAL A 54 5.03 12.46 0.60
C VAL A 54 3.62 13.04 0.68
N ILE A 55 2.92 12.85 1.80
CA ILE A 55 1.55 13.38 1.94
C ILE A 55 1.54 14.91 1.93
N GLU A 56 2.59 15.54 2.44
CA GLU A 56 2.71 17.00 2.46
C GLU A 56 2.94 17.58 1.05
N ASN A 57 3.79 16.95 0.24
CA ASN A 57 3.97 17.28 -1.18
C ASN A 57 2.63 17.27 -1.94
N PHE A 58 1.78 16.26 -1.72
CA PHE A 58 0.44 16.21 -2.32
C PHE A 58 -0.47 17.34 -1.84
N LYS A 59 -0.43 17.71 -0.55
CA LYS A 59 -1.22 18.85 -0.04
C LYS A 59 -0.73 20.18 -0.61
N ILE A 60 0.58 20.38 -0.73
CA ILE A 60 1.17 21.58 -1.34
C ILE A 60 0.71 21.68 -2.80
N ALA A 61 0.83 20.59 -3.56
CA ALA A 61 0.39 20.54 -4.96
C ALA A 61 -1.13 20.78 -5.11
N ALA A 62 -1.94 20.33 -4.14
CA ALA A 62 -3.37 20.56 -4.10
C ALA A 62 -3.77 21.97 -3.60
N GLY A 63 -2.82 22.82 -3.21
CA GLY A 63 -3.09 24.14 -2.62
C GLY A 63 -3.70 24.08 -1.21
N LEU A 64 -3.63 22.93 -0.54
CA LEU A 64 -4.13 22.70 0.82
C LEU A 64 -3.08 23.00 1.90
N SER A 65 -1.82 23.18 1.50
CA SER A 65 -0.71 23.57 2.36
C SER A 65 0.23 24.52 1.61
N GLN A 66 1.11 25.20 2.35
CA GLN A 66 2.16 26.06 1.80
C GLN A 66 3.52 25.46 2.14
N GLY A 67 4.44 25.49 1.18
CA GLY A 67 5.77 24.92 1.35
C GLY A 67 6.44 24.66 0.01
N GLU A 68 7.66 24.13 0.07
CA GLU A 68 8.39 23.65 -1.11
C GLU A 68 8.35 22.13 -1.17
N PHE A 69 8.52 21.59 -2.37
CA PHE A 69 8.70 20.16 -2.56
C PHE A 69 9.92 19.66 -1.76
N TYR A 70 9.77 18.54 -1.07
CA TYR A 70 10.86 17.87 -0.36
C TYR A 70 10.98 16.41 -0.77
N GLY A 71 12.23 15.93 -0.85
CA GLY A 71 12.55 14.52 -1.07
C GLY A 71 12.94 14.19 -2.52
N ASN A 72 12.70 12.96 -2.94
CA ASN A 72 13.12 12.43 -4.23
C ASN A 72 12.06 12.63 -5.31
N VAL A 73 12.49 12.81 -6.57
CA VAL A 73 11.58 12.98 -7.74
C VAL A 73 10.56 11.84 -7.92
N PHE A 74 10.80 10.66 -7.35
CA PHE A 74 9.95 9.47 -7.47
C PHE A 74 9.09 9.19 -6.23
N GLN A 75 9.03 10.09 -5.24
CA GLN A 75 8.38 9.82 -3.95
C GLN A 75 6.87 9.60 -4.04
N ASP A 76 6.22 10.15 -5.06
CA ASP A 76 4.80 9.87 -5.34
C ASP A 76 4.54 8.36 -5.50
N SER A 77 5.55 7.61 -5.97
CA SER A 77 5.46 6.16 -6.10
C SER A 77 5.36 5.43 -4.76
N ASP A 78 5.81 6.03 -3.65
CA ASP A 78 5.73 5.40 -2.33
C ASP A 78 4.29 5.39 -1.81
N LEU A 79 3.55 6.48 -2.02
CA LEU A 79 2.10 6.50 -1.76
C LEU A 79 1.37 5.51 -2.68
N ALA A 80 1.72 5.46 -3.97
CA ALA A 80 1.09 4.55 -4.92
C ALA A 80 1.29 3.07 -4.53
N LYS A 81 2.51 2.67 -4.15
CA LYS A 81 2.82 1.32 -3.67
C LYS A 81 2.13 1.00 -2.35
N TRP A 82 2.02 1.98 -1.45
CA TRP A 82 1.27 1.81 -0.21
C TRP A 82 -0.22 1.53 -0.49
N LEU A 83 -0.84 2.32 -1.37
CA LEU A 83 -2.23 2.11 -1.82
C LEU A 83 -2.42 0.75 -2.51
N GLU A 84 -1.45 0.32 -3.32
CA GLU A 84 -1.46 -1.01 -3.95
C GLU A 84 -1.46 -2.13 -2.89
N ALA A 85 -0.58 -2.05 -1.90
CA ALA A 85 -0.52 -3.01 -0.80
C ALA A 85 -1.82 -3.03 0.02
N VAL A 86 -2.41 -1.87 0.29
CA VAL A 86 -3.72 -1.74 0.94
C VAL A 86 -4.80 -2.41 0.11
N GLY A 87 -4.85 -2.18 -1.20
CA GLY A 87 -5.82 -2.81 -2.10
C GLY A 87 -5.73 -4.34 -2.06
N PHE A 88 -4.51 -4.90 -2.10
CA PHE A 88 -4.32 -6.34 -1.95
C PHE A 88 -4.73 -6.87 -0.57
N SER A 89 -4.41 -6.13 0.51
CA SER A 89 -4.82 -6.49 1.87
C SER A 89 -6.35 -6.51 2.01
N LEU A 90 -7.05 -5.48 1.54
CA LEU A 90 -8.51 -5.36 1.61
C LEU A 90 -9.23 -6.42 0.77
N ALA A 91 -8.66 -6.80 -0.38
CA ALA A 91 -9.23 -7.84 -1.24
C ALA A 91 -9.30 -9.22 -0.55
N VAL A 92 -8.42 -9.49 0.41
CA VAL A 92 -8.37 -10.76 1.16
C VAL A 92 -8.98 -10.61 2.56
N ASN A 93 -8.85 -9.43 3.18
CA ASN A 93 -9.30 -9.16 4.53
C ASN A 93 -9.92 -7.75 4.61
N PRO A 94 -11.26 -7.64 4.44
CA PRO A 94 -11.96 -6.37 4.52
C PRO A 94 -11.71 -5.65 5.85
N ASN A 95 -11.38 -4.37 5.78
CA ASN A 95 -11.13 -3.53 6.95
C ASN A 95 -11.67 -2.11 6.66
N PRO A 96 -12.88 -1.77 7.16
CA PRO A 96 -13.52 -0.49 6.88
C PRO A 96 -12.70 0.73 7.33
N GLU A 97 -11.90 0.61 8.40
CA GLU A 97 -11.08 1.72 8.88
C GLU A 97 -9.90 1.99 7.96
N LEU A 98 -9.27 0.93 7.46
CA LEU A 98 -8.19 1.04 6.47
C LEU A 98 -8.72 1.53 5.12
N GLU A 99 -9.88 1.03 4.70
CA GLU A 99 -10.55 1.44 3.45
C GLU A 99 -10.99 2.91 3.49
N LYS A 100 -11.48 3.41 4.62
CA LYS A 100 -11.80 4.84 4.79
C LYS A 100 -10.57 5.74 4.76
N ARG A 101 -9.41 5.23 5.15
CA ARG A 101 -8.15 5.98 5.20
C ARG A 101 -7.49 6.09 3.82
N ALA A 102 -7.58 5.03 3.01
CA ALA A 102 -7.05 4.96 1.66
C ALA A 102 -7.84 5.85 0.69
#